data_AF-A0A930B605-F1
#
_entry.id   AF-A0A930B605-F1
#
_cell.length_a   1.000
_cell.length_b   1.000
_cell.length_c   1.000
_cell.angle_alpha   90.00
_cell.angle_beta   90.00
_cell.angle_gamma   90.00
#
_symmetry.space_group_name_H-M   'P 1'
#
loop_
_entity.id
_entity.type
_entity.pdbx_description
1 polymer ?
#
loop_
_entity_poly.entity_id
_entity_poly.type
_entity_poly.pdbx_seq_one_letter_code
_entity_poly.pdbx_strand_id
1 'polypeptide(L)'
;SAELTVITFAQNIWNGFMGMGEAFFLALFCGGISEMIAYYGGIEWLISKLRKMIKGNKSAQMGIAALVSLTDCATANNTVAIIISGGVAKDISNEYGIDSRRSASLLDIFSCVFQGIIPYGAQLLTASALASKNGTVINAMEIIPHMWYCWLLAIFGILSIYIPYADGGLKKESVKE
;
A
#
# COMPACT_ATOMS: atom_id res chain seq x y z
N SER A 1 8.65 -21.57 28.68
CA SER A 1 7.24 -21.78 28.30
C SER A 1 6.42 -20.74 29.03
N ALA A 2 5.96 -19.69 28.35
CA ALA A 2 5.04 -18.73 28.96
C ALA A 2 3.69 -19.44 29.14
N GLU A 3 3.27 -19.67 30.37
CA GLU A 3 1.91 -20.15 30.63
C GLU A 3 0.92 -19.06 30.22
N LEU A 4 0.09 -19.38 29.24
CA LEU A 4 -0.94 -18.48 28.73
C LEU A 4 -2.12 -18.44 29.72
N THR A 5 -1.90 -17.91 30.92
CA THR A 5 -2.98 -17.70 31.87
C THR A 5 -3.94 -16.63 31.34
N VAL A 6 -5.22 -16.66 31.75
CA VAL A 6 -6.24 -15.70 31.30
C VAL A 6 -5.79 -14.25 31.51
N ILE A 7 -5.07 -13.98 32.60
CA ILE A 7 -4.55 -12.66 32.94
C ILE A 7 -3.43 -12.25 31.97
N THR A 8 -2.46 -13.13 31.73
CA THR A 8 -1.36 -12.85 30.79
C THR A 8 -1.86 -12.70 29.35
N PHE A 9 -2.86 -13.48 28.96
CA PHE A 9 -3.53 -13.36 27.66
C PHE A 9 -4.22 -11.99 27.51
N ALA A 10 -4.99 -11.57 28.52
CA ALA A 10 -5.65 -10.25 28.51
C ALA A 10 -4.63 -9.10 28.47
N GLN A 11 -3.52 -9.20 29.22
CA GLN A 11 -2.44 -8.22 29.18
C GLN A 11 -1.75 -8.15 27.83
N ASN A 12 -1.53 -9.28 27.17
CA ASN A 12 -0.94 -9.31 25.83
C ASN A 12 -1.86 -8.68 24.78
N ILE A 13 -3.18 -8.89 24.87
CA ILE A 13 -4.17 -8.20 24.03
C ILE A 13 -4.12 -6.69 24.27
N TRP A 14 -4.14 -6.28 25.54
CA TRP A 14 -4.08 -4.85 25.90
C TRP A 14 -2.82 -4.17 25.36
N ASN A 15 -1.66 -4.81 25.52
CA ASN A 15 -0.39 -4.30 25.01
C ASN A 15 -0.38 -4.22 23.49
N GLY A 16 -0.94 -5.23 22.80
CA GLY A 16 -1.11 -5.20 21.35
C GLY A 16 -1.99 -4.05 20.87
N PHE A 17 -3.13 -3.82 21.55
CA PHE A 17 -4.03 -2.71 21.25
C PHE A 17 -3.35 -1.36 21.43
N MET A 18 -2.66 -1.16 22.56
CA MET A 18 -1.91 0.07 22.82
C MET A 18 -0.78 0.30 21.79
N GLY A 19 -0.15 -0.77 21.29
CA GLY A 19 0.85 -0.70 20.24
C GLY A 19 0.32 -0.26 18.87
N MET A 20 -0.99 -0.29 18.63
CA MET A 20 -1.63 0.12 17.38
C MET A 20 -2.17 1.55 17.39
N GLY A 21 -1.96 2.31 18.48
CA GLY A 21 -2.51 3.66 18.62
C GLY A 21 -2.09 4.63 17.50
N GLU A 22 -0.86 4.54 17.02
CA GLU A 22 -0.36 5.38 15.92
C GLU A 22 -1.15 5.17 14.62
N ALA A 23 -1.36 3.91 14.23
CA ALA A 23 -2.13 3.56 13.03
C ALA A 23 -3.60 3.97 13.16
N PHE A 24 -4.17 3.89 14.36
CA PHE A 24 -5.53 4.35 14.64
C PHE A 24 -5.67 5.86 14.39
N PHE A 25 -4.79 6.67 14.96
CA PHE A 25 -4.85 8.13 14.76
C PHE A 25 -4.62 8.51 13.30
N LEU A 26 -3.70 7.83 12.62
CA LEU A 26 -3.42 8.10 11.21
C LEU A 26 -4.62 7.79 10.32
N ALA A 27 -5.30 6.66 10.52
CA ALA A 27 -6.52 6.33 9.81
C ALA A 27 -7.64 7.36 10.07
N LEU A 28 -7.80 7.79 11.33
CA LEU A 28 -8.78 8.80 11.71
C LEU A 28 -8.53 10.13 11.00
N PHE A 29 -7.31 10.66 11.07
CA PHE A 29 -6.95 11.93 10.44
C PHE A 29 -6.99 11.87 8.91
N CYS A 30 -6.49 10.78 8.31
CA CYS A 30 -6.51 10.64 6.87
C CYS A 30 -7.94 10.52 6.33
N GLY A 31 -8.84 9.81 7.04
CA GLY A 31 -10.27 9.77 6.71
C GLY A 31 -10.89 11.16 6.73
N GLY A 32 -10.61 11.95 7.78
CA GLY A 32 -11.10 13.33 7.89
C GLY A 32 -10.56 14.26 6.80
N ILE A 33 -9.26 14.16 6.47
CA ILE A 33 -8.64 14.96 5.40
C ILE A 33 -9.20 14.57 4.03
N SER A 34 -9.42 13.27 3.77
CA SER A 34 -10.00 12.79 2.52
C SER A 34 -11.39 13.39 2.29
N GLU A 35 -12.24 13.44 3.32
CA GLU A 35 -13.56 14.05 3.23
C GLU A 35 -13.46 15.57 2.99
N MET A 36 -12.52 16.23 3.65
CA MET A 36 -12.29 17.66 3.47
C MET A 36 -11.85 17.99 2.03
N ILE A 37 -10.95 17.18 1.44
CA ILE A 37 -10.52 17.34 0.04
C ILE A 37 -11.69 17.18 -0.92
N ALA A 38 -12.59 16.22 -0.65
CA ALA A 38 -13.81 16.04 -1.42
C ALA A 38 -14.73 17.27 -1.34
N TYR A 39 -14.97 17.77 -0.13
CA TYR A 39 -15.83 18.93 0.13
C TYR A 39 -15.35 20.21 -0.58
N TYR A 40 -14.04 20.46 -0.65
CA TYR A 40 -13.46 21.64 -1.31
C TYR A 40 -13.26 21.49 -2.83
N GLY A 41 -13.77 20.42 -3.46
CA GLY A 41 -13.62 20.20 -4.90
C GLY A 41 -12.19 19.84 -5.33
N GLY A 42 -11.37 19.34 -4.41
CA GLY A 42 -10.03 18.86 -4.69
C GLY A 42 -10.02 17.66 -5.63
N ILE A 43 -11.10 16.87 -5.63
CA ILE A 43 -11.31 15.72 -6.51
C ILE A 43 -11.37 16.16 -7.98
N GLU A 44 -12.24 17.13 -8.32
CA GLU A 44 -12.34 17.68 -9.67
C GLU A 44 -11.02 18.31 -10.13
N TRP A 45 -10.33 19.01 -9.23
CA TRP A 45 -9.02 19.60 -9.55
C TRP A 45 -7.98 18.52 -9.84
N LEU A 46 -7.88 17.50 -8.99
CA LEU A 46 -6.93 16.41 -9.14
C LEU A 46 -7.20 15.63 -10.43
N ILE A 47 -8.46 15.31 -10.70
CA ILE A 47 -8.89 14.69 -11.95
C ILE A 47 -8.51 15.55 -13.16
N SER A 48 -8.76 16.86 -13.11
CA SER A 48 -8.40 17.76 -14.22
C SER A 48 -6.89 17.79 -14.51
N LYS A 49 -6.07 17.66 -13.46
CA LYS A 49 -4.61 17.62 -13.58
C LYS A 49 -4.13 16.27 -14.09
N LEU A 50 -4.71 15.20 -13.57
CA LEU A 50 -4.40 13.82 -13.95
C LEU A 50 -4.87 13.49 -15.37
N ARG A 51 -5.99 14.04 -15.86
CA ARG A 51 -6.44 13.92 -17.26
C ARG A 51 -5.39 14.38 -18.28
N LYS A 52 -4.45 15.25 -17.89
CA LYS A 52 -3.35 15.66 -18.77
C LYS A 52 -2.23 14.61 -18.89
N MET A 53 -2.10 13.73 -17.89
CA MET A 53 -1.06 12.69 -17.82
C MET A 53 -1.59 11.29 -18.12
N ILE A 54 -2.85 11.01 -17.76
CA ILE A 54 -3.50 9.72 -17.87
C ILE A 54 -4.42 9.75 -19.10
N LYS A 55 -4.12 8.91 -20.09
CA LYS A 55 -4.85 8.85 -21.37
C LYS A 55 -5.82 7.67 -21.46
N GLY A 56 -5.83 6.77 -20.47
CA GLY A 56 -6.74 5.63 -20.39
C GLY A 56 -6.57 4.76 -19.15
N ASN A 57 -7.34 3.67 -19.07
CA ASN A 57 -7.43 2.78 -17.91
C ASN A 57 -6.06 2.18 -17.50
N LYS A 58 -5.25 1.71 -18.46
CA LYS A 58 -3.90 1.18 -18.17
C LYS A 58 -2.97 2.23 -17.55
N SER A 59 -2.99 3.46 -18.07
CA SER A 59 -2.19 4.56 -17.50
C SER A 59 -2.70 5.00 -16.13
N ALA A 60 -4.00 4.84 -15.84
CA ALA A 60 -4.57 5.15 -14.54
C ALA A 60 -4.13 4.13 -13.48
N GLN A 61 -4.14 2.83 -13.81
CA GLN A 61 -3.57 1.78 -12.96
C GLN A 61 -2.08 2.00 -12.66
N MET A 62 -1.31 2.40 -13.67
CA MET A 62 0.11 2.74 -13.49
C MET A 62 0.29 4.01 -12.63
N GLY A 63 -0.63 4.98 -12.74
CA GLY A 63 -0.65 6.18 -11.90
C GLY A 63 -0.89 5.86 -10.42
N ILE A 64 -1.85 4.96 -10.12
CA ILE A 64 -2.11 4.47 -8.76
C ILE A 64 -0.88 3.74 -8.20
N ALA A 65 -0.28 2.85 -9.01
CA ALA A 65 0.94 2.15 -8.65
C ALA A 65 2.09 3.12 -8.33
N ALA A 66 2.32 4.14 -9.18
CA ALA A 66 3.36 5.14 -8.95
C ALA A 66 3.09 6.00 -7.70
N LEU A 67 1.84 6.40 -7.49
CA LEU A 67 1.44 7.20 -6.33
C LEU A 67 1.76 6.49 -5.02
N VAL A 68 1.32 5.23 -4.88
CA VAL A 68 1.56 4.47 -3.65
C VAL A 68 3.04 4.17 -3.47
N SER A 69 3.76 3.85 -4.55
CA SER A 69 5.20 3.57 -4.52
C SER A 69 6.01 4.76 -4.02
N LEU A 70 5.70 5.97 -4.51
CA LEU A 70 6.35 7.20 -4.07
C LEU A 70 6.02 7.53 -2.62
N THR A 71 4.75 7.38 -2.24
CA THR A 71 4.31 7.60 -0.86
C THR A 71 4.97 6.60 0.10
N ASP A 72 5.09 5.34 -0.30
CA ASP A 72 5.73 4.28 0.47
C ASP A 72 7.25 4.51 0.59
N CYS A 73 7.92 4.90 -0.50
CA CYS A 73 9.32 5.32 -0.43
C CYS A 73 9.55 6.46 0.57
N ALA A 74 8.64 7.45 0.61
CA ALA A 74 8.77 8.58 1.52
C ALA A 74 8.44 8.22 2.98
N THR A 75 7.51 7.31 3.21
CA THR A 75 7.01 6.97 4.55
C THR A 75 7.66 5.74 5.16
N ALA A 76 8.30 4.90 4.35
CA ALA A 76 8.85 3.60 4.74
C ALA A 76 7.83 2.70 5.46
N ASN A 77 6.54 2.80 5.10
CA ASN A 77 5.46 2.10 5.76
C ASN A 77 4.25 1.86 4.84
N ASN A 78 4.09 0.59 4.42
CA ASN A 78 2.97 0.12 3.61
C ASN A 78 1.60 0.65 4.07
N THR A 79 1.32 0.58 5.37
CA THR A 79 -0.01 0.91 5.91
C THR A 79 -0.29 2.40 5.77
N VAL A 80 0.70 3.23 6.10
CA VAL A 80 0.60 4.69 6.00
C VAL A 80 0.47 5.11 4.53
N ALA A 81 1.28 4.50 3.66
CA ALA A 81 1.23 4.78 2.24
C ALA A 81 -0.13 4.44 1.61
N ILE A 82 -0.70 3.27 1.96
CA ILE A 82 -2.03 2.85 1.49
C ILE A 82 -3.12 3.79 2.01
N ILE A 83 -3.08 4.17 3.29
CA ILE A 83 -4.10 5.06 3.87
C ILE A 83 -4.10 6.43 3.18
N ILE A 84 -2.91 7.02 2.98
CA ILE A 84 -2.76 8.34 2.34
C ILE A 84 -3.15 8.27 0.85
N SER A 85 -2.66 7.25 0.14
CA SER A 85 -2.90 7.11 -1.30
C SER A 85 -4.30 6.57 -1.62
N GLY A 86 -4.98 5.98 -0.64
CA GLY A 86 -6.26 5.28 -0.82
C GLY A 86 -7.39 6.18 -1.28
N GLY A 87 -7.53 7.38 -0.70
CA GLY A 87 -8.53 8.36 -1.13
C GLY A 87 -8.34 8.76 -2.59
N VAL A 88 -7.12 9.17 -2.94
CA VAL A 88 -6.76 9.55 -4.32
C VAL A 88 -6.93 8.39 -5.30
N ALA A 89 -6.53 7.19 -4.93
CA ALA A 89 -6.65 6.01 -5.78
C ALA A 89 -8.11 5.59 -6.00
N LYS A 90 -9.00 5.82 -5.03
CA LYS A 90 -10.44 5.63 -5.17
C LYS A 90 -11.02 6.62 -6.19
N ASP A 91 -10.62 7.88 -6.13
CA ASP A 91 -11.08 8.92 -7.05
C ASP A 91 -10.64 8.64 -8.49
N ILE A 92 -9.37 8.25 -8.68
CA ILE A 92 -8.84 7.82 -9.99
C ILE A 92 -9.61 6.59 -10.50
N SER A 93 -9.92 5.64 -9.61
CA SER A 93 -10.65 4.42 -9.97
C SER A 93 -12.04 4.74 -10.52
N ASN A 94 -12.78 5.62 -9.86
CA ASN A 94 -14.13 6.02 -10.24
C ASN A 94 -14.17 6.73 -11.60
N GLU A 95 -13.23 7.64 -11.85
CA GLU A 95 -13.16 8.44 -13.08
C GLU A 95 -12.83 7.59 -14.32
N TYR A 96 -11.87 6.66 -14.20
CA TYR A 96 -11.42 5.82 -15.33
C TYR A 96 -12.14 4.47 -15.41
N GLY A 97 -13.16 4.24 -14.58
CA GLY A 97 -13.94 3.01 -14.55
C GLY A 97 -13.12 1.77 -14.19
N ILE A 98 -12.15 1.91 -13.28
CA ILE A 98 -11.37 0.80 -12.73
C ILE A 98 -12.18 0.20 -11.57
N ASP A 99 -12.21 -1.12 -11.48
CA ASP A 99 -12.82 -1.81 -10.34
C ASP A 99 -12.09 -1.47 -9.03
N SER A 100 -12.84 -1.13 -7.98
CA SER A 100 -12.26 -0.72 -6.69
C SER A 100 -11.38 -1.80 -6.06
N ARG A 101 -11.66 -3.09 -6.28
CA ARG A 101 -10.83 -4.19 -5.79
C ARG A 101 -9.50 -4.22 -6.54
N ARG A 102 -9.51 -3.86 -7.82
CA ARG A 102 -8.31 -3.74 -8.64
C ARG A 102 -7.43 -2.58 -8.17
N SER A 103 -8.01 -1.41 -7.92
CA SER A 103 -7.31 -0.27 -7.34
C SER A 103 -6.69 -0.62 -5.98
N ALA A 104 -7.45 -1.25 -5.09
CA ALA A 104 -6.95 -1.71 -3.78
C ALA A 104 -5.81 -2.73 -3.90
N SER A 105 -5.92 -3.69 -4.83
CA SER A 105 -4.85 -4.67 -5.07
C SER A 105 -3.57 -4.03 -5.62
N LEU A 106 -3.69 -3.00 -6.48
CA LEU A 106 -2.52 -2.26 -6.97
C LEU A 106 -1.86 -1.46 -5.85
N LEU A 107 -2.65 -0.82 -4.98
CA LEU A 107 -2.12 -0.15 -3.79
C LEU A 107 -1.29 -1.11 -2.94
N ASP A 108 -1.83 -2.28 -2.61
CA ASP A 108 -1.18 -3.28 -1.76
C ASP A 108 0.07 -3.89 -2.40
N ILE A 109 0.00 -4.30 -3.67
CA ILE A 109 1.12 -4.88 -4.39
C ILE A 109 2.29 -3.91 -4.45
N PHE A 110 2.04 -2.67 -4.88
CA PHE A 110 3.12 -1.72 -5.10
C PHE A 110 3.67 -1.15 -3.79
N SER A 111 2.86 -0.96 -2.73
CA SER A 111 3.43 -0.67 -1.41
C SER A 111 4.34 -1.80 -0.94
N CYS A 112 3.87 -3.06 -1.01
CA CYS A 112 4.65 -4.19 -0.50
C CYS A 112 5.96 -4.41 -1.26
N VAL A 113 5.97 -4.20 -2.58
CA VAL A 113 7.16 -4.31 -3.41
C VAL A 113 8.20 -3.27 -3.01
N PHE A 114 7.82 -2.00 -2.92
CA PHE A 114 8.76 -0.93 -2.62
C PHE A 114 9.28 -1.02 -1.19
N GLN A 115 8.42 -1.28 -0.21
CA GLN A 115 8.83 -1.53 1.17
C GLN A 115 9.79 -2.71 1.32
N GLY A 116 9.59 -3.78 0.55
CA GLY A 116 10.50 -4.93 0.54
C GLY A 116 11.84 -4.67 -0.16
N ILE A 117 11.93 -3.63 -1.00
CA ILE A 117 13.16 -3.22 -1.69
C ILE A 117 13.88 -2.11 -0.92
N ILE A 118 13.18 -1.36 -0.07
CA ILE A 118 13.75 -0.23 0.66
C ILE A 118 14.75 -0.71 1.74
N PRO A 119 16.03 -0.30 1.68
CA PRO A 119 17.06 -0.77 2.61
C PRO A 119 16.90 -0.25 4.04
N TYR A 120 16.24 0.89 4.21
CA TYR A 120 15.93 1.49 5.52
C TYR A 120 14.60 0.98 6.10
N GLY A 121 13.96 0.01 5.45
CA GLY A 121 12.73 -0.60 5.94
C GLY A 121 13.01 -1.38 7.23
N ALA A 122 12.12 -1.26 8.23
CA ALA A 122 12.27 -1.93 9.51
C ALA A 122 12.49 -3.45 9.37
N GLN A 123 11.87 -4.08 8.38
CA GLN A 123 11.98 -5.51 8.09
C GLN A 123 13.40 -5.91 7.64
N LEU A 124 13.99 -5.17 6.69
CA LEU A 124 15.35 -5.44 6.22
C LEU A 124 16.41 -5.12 7.28
N LEU A 125 16.23 -4.03 8.03
CA LEU A 125 17.13 -3.66 9.13
C LEU A 125 17.11 -4.70 10.26
N THR A 126 15.94 -5.24 10.57
CA THR A 126 15.84 -6.33 11.56
C THR A 126 16.51 -7.60 11.04
N ALA A 127 16.33 -7.93 9.75
CA ALA A 127 16.97 -9.09 9.13
C ALA A 127 18.51 -8.98 9.12
N SER A 128 19.06 -7.81 8.76
CA SER A 128 20.51 -7.58 8.77
C SER A 128 21.09 -7.57 10.19
N ALA A 129 20.36 -7.03 11.17
CA ALA A 129 20.75 -7.07 12.58
C ALA A 129 20.79 -8.51 13.12
N LEU A 130 19.80 -9.34 12.76
CA LEU A 130 19.79 -10.77 13.11
C LEU A 130 20.91 -11.55 12.44
N ALA A 131 21.20 -11.28 11.16
CA ALA A 131 22.32 -11.89 10.45
C ALA A 131 23.66 -11.54 11.11
N SER A 132 23.86 -10.28 11.47
CA SER A 132 25.06 -9.81 12.18
C SER A 132 25.20 -10.47 13.54
N LYS A 133 24.09 -10.65 14.27
CA LYS A 133 24.07 -11.35 15.57
C LYS A 133 24.49 -12.83 15.46
N ASN A 134 24.25 -13.46 14.31
CA ASN A 134 24.58 -14.87 14.06
C ASN A 134 25.96 -15.08 13.39
N GLY A 135 26.80 -14.03 13.33
CA GLY A 135 28.19 -14.13 12.84
C GLY A 135 28.39 -13.81 11.36
N THR A 136 27.34 -13.37 10.66
CA THR A 136 27.39 -12.96 9.25
C THR A 136 27.08 -11.48 9.14
N VAL A 137 28.12 -10.65 8.92
CA VAL A 137 27.94 -9.21 8.66
C VAL A 137 27.39 -9.06 7.24
N ILE A 138 26.07 -8.89 7.14
CA ILE A 138 25.37 -8.68 5.88
C ILE A 138 24.65 -7.35 5.97
N ASN A 139 24.87 -6.48 4.98
CA ASN A 139 24.19 -5.19 4.92
C ASN A 139 22.80 -5.35 4.31
N ALA A 140 21.84 -4.48 4.66
CA ALA A 140 20.48 -4.52 4.12
C ALA A 140 20.47 -4.48 2.57
N MET A 141 21.41 -3.75 1.97
CA MET A 141 21.57 -3.66 0.51
C MET A 141 21.90 -5.00 -0.16
N GLU A 142 22.57 -5.92 0.56
CA GLU A 142 22.97 -7.23 0.03
C GLU A 142 21.81 -8.24 0.12
N ILE A 143 20.81 -7.96 0.96
CA ILE A 143 19.61 -8.79 1.11
C ILE A 143 18.59 -8.51 -0.01
N ILE A 144 18.48 -7.26 -0.47
CA ILE A 144 17.51 -6.83 -1.49
C ILE A 144 17.50 -7.72 -2.76
N PRO A 145 18.65 -8.06 -3.38
CA PRO A 145 18.66 -8.89 -4.59
C PRO A 145 18.11 -10.30 -4.36
N HIS A 146 18.17 -10.79 -3.12
CA HIS A 146 17.72 -12.12 -2.73
C HIS A 146 16.22 -12.16 -2.36
N MET A 147 15.52 -11.01 -2.35
CA MET A 147 14.08 -10.92 -2.09
C MET A 147 13.27 -11.31 -3.33
N TRP A 148 13.41 -12.56 -3.78
CA TRP A 148 12.74 -13.08 -4.99
C TRP A 148 11.23 -12.88 -4.98
N TYR A 149 10.59 -12.99 -3.81
CA TYR A 149 9.16 -12.73 -3.68
C TYR A 149 8.77 -11.30 -4.10
N CYS A 150 9.49 -10.28 -3.62
CA CYS A 150 9.22 -8.88 -3.98
C CYS A 150 9.42 -8.63 -5.48
N TRP A 151 10.48 -9.21 -6.06
CA TRP A 151 10.75 -9.09 -7.50
C TRP A 151 9.69 -9.78 -8.36
N LEU A 152 9.28 -11.00 -7.99
CA LEU A 152 8.22 -11.72 -8.68
C LEU A 152 6.89 -10.97 -8.57
N LEU A 153 6.55 -10.48 -7.37
CA LEU A 153 5.34 -9.72 -7.13
C LEU A 153 5.32 -8.42 -7.96
N ALA A 154 6.45 -7.72 -8.09
CA ALA A 154 6.58 -6.55 -8.96
C ALA A 154 6.32 -6.90 -10.43
N ILE A 155 6.92 -7.99 -10.91
CA ILE A 155 6.76 -8.46 -12.29
C ILE A 155 5.30 -8.83 -12.56
N PHE A 156 4.69 -9.64 -11.71
CA PHE A 156 3.28 -10.03 -11.86
C PHE A 156 2.33 -8.85 -11.68
N GLY A 157 2.64 -7.91 -10.78
CA GLY A 157 1.91 -6.67 -10.60
C GLY A 157 1.87 -5.84 -11.90
N ILE A 158 3.03 -5.60 -12.51
CA ILE A 158 3.14 -4.89 -13.78
C ILE A 158 2.45 -5.67 -14.91
N LEU A 159 2.71 -6.97 -15.04
CA LEU A 159 2.07 -7.82 -16.06
C LEU A 159 0.55 -7.80 -15.96
N SER A 160 0.01 -7.80 -14.74
CA SER A 160 -1.44 -7.78 -14.52
C SER A 160 -2.10 -6.49 -14.99
N ILE A 161 -1.37 -5.36 -15.07
CA ILE A 161 -1.88 -4.10 -15.66
C ILE A 161 -2.00 -4.23 -17.19
N TYR A 162 -1.10 -4.97 -17.84
CA TYR A 162 -1.07 -5.11 -19.31
C TYR A 162 -1.91 -6.25 -19.85
N ILE A 163 -2.02 -7.34 -19.09
CA ILE A 163 -2.79 -8.56 -19.40
C ILE A 163 -3.97 -8.64 -18.44
N PRO A 164 -5.08 -7.94 -18.73
CA PRO A 164 -6.27 -7.99 -17.90
C PRO A 164 -6.97 -9.35 -18.04
N TYR A 165 -6.53 -10.33 -17.25
CA TYR A 165 -7.16 -11.66 -17.22
C TYR A 165 -8.54 -11.65 -16.55
N ALA A 166 -8.88 -10.57 -15.82
CA ALA A 166 -10.11 -10.44 -15.03
C ALA A 166 -11.20 -9.55 -15.67
N ASP A 167 -10.92 -8.82 -16.76
CA ASP A 167 -11.88 -7.87 -17.35
C ASP A 167 -13.05 -8.57 -18.09
N GLY A 168 -12.90 -9.87 -18.41
CA GLY A 168 -13.92 -10.62 -19.16
C GLY A 168 -15.15 -11.05 -18.34
N GLY A 169 -15.08 -11.03 -17.00
CA GLY A 169 -16.12 -11.60 -16.12
C GLY A 169 -16.93 -10.60 -15.29
N LEU A 170 -16.46 -9.36 -15.11
CA LEU A 170 -17.03 -8.42 -14.15
C LEU A 170 -17.82 -7.32 -14.86
N LYS A 171 -18.95 -7.71 -15.45
CA LYS A 171 -19.99 -6.77 -15.89
C LYS A 171 -20.66 -6.15 -14.67
N LYS A 172 -20.55 -4.82 -14.56
CA LYS A 172 -21.51 -3.88 -13.94
C LYS A 172 -22.11 -4.29 -12.58
N GLU A 173 -21.50 -3.80 -11.51
CA GLU A 173 -22.30 -3.22 -10.43
C GLU A 173 -21.98 -1.73 -10.32
N SER A 174 -22.65 -0.97 -11.19
CA SER A 174 -22.91 0.44 -10.94
C SER A 174 -23.86 0.53 -9.72
N VAL A 175 -23.33 0.92 -8.57
CA VAL A 175 -24.13 1.42 -7.44
C VAL A 175 -23.99 2.95 -7.52
N LYS A 176 -24.79 3.60 -8.36
CA LYS A 176 -25.93 4.46 -7.98
C LYS A 176 -26.06 4.77 -6.47
N GLU A 177 -26.11 6.09 -6.23
CA GLU A 177 -26.41 6.85 -5.01
C GLU A 177 -25.23 7.16 -4.08
#